data_AF-A0A3N1P061-F1
#
_entry.id   AF-A0A3N1P061-F1
#
_cell.length_a   1.000
_cell.length_b   1.000
_cell.length_c   1.000
_cell.angle_alpha   90.00
_cell.angle_beta   90.00
_cell.angle_gamma   90.00
#
_symmetry.space_group_name_H-M   'P 1'
#
loop_
_entity.id
_entity.type
_entity.pdbx_description
1 polymer ?
#
loop_
_entity_poly.entity_id
_entity_poly.type
_entity_poly.pdbx_seq_one_letter_code
_entity_poly.pdbx_strand_id
1 'polypeptide(L)'
;MSVRKVSLIFTFFMAFLFIGVNIFHYSNSASKEYGDVVSYADSNEILIPQNTKKIPEREMKDFRTSEGEDKLSWAQEDSLHSIKEFRRSQGYGISFEDSDYQSYSVDTLKSLSDASDYAATHILAKKMLESGDYPNALLYYEKAAVLDSTYALKAIAGVYESAYYRLSSSGNHDAKKAALTGVLAHYEVAIMRGDLSGEKSIKLFLEENDIALTDSMVKTISDTANEIYNNLSGQRKRLGMGEFDNNIPREVKEYFNEINAES
;
A
#
# COMPACT_ATOMS: atom_id res chain seq x y z
N MET A 1 -47.79 33.89 -4.57
CA MET A 1 -47.69 32.41 -4.59
C MET A 1 -46.81 32.03 -5.78
N SER A 2 -45.48 31.91 -5.63
CA SER A 2 -44.70 30.79 -5.09
C SER A 2 -44.73 29.52 -5.97
N VAL A 3 -43.97 29.51 -7.07
CA VAL A 3 -43.54 28.29 -7.79
C VAL A 3 -42.11 28.50 -8.33
N ARG A 4 -41.09 28.64 -7.46
CA ARG A 4 -39.67 28.75 -7.88
C ARG A 4 -38.64 28.08 -6.95
N LYS A 5 -39.04 27.08 -6.15
CA LYS A 5 -38.10 26.41 -5.22
C LYS A 5 -37.86 24.90 -5.45
N VAL A 6 -38.51 24.27 -6.42
CA VAL A 6 -38.38 22.79 -6.62
C VAL A 6 -37.27 22.41 -7.61
N SER A 7 -36.83 23.32 -8.49
CA SER A 7 -35.90 22.97 -9.57
C SER A 7 -34.43 22.79 -9.16
N LEU A 8 -34.01 23.29 -7.99
CA LEU A 8 -32.58 23.25 -7.61
C LEU A 8 -32.18 21.91 -6.96
N ILE A 9 -33.14 21.20 -6.34
CA ILE A 9 -32.88 19.93 -5.64
C ILE A 9 -32.69 18.78 -6.64
N PHE A 10 -33.34 18.84 -7.81
CA PHE A 10 -33.28 17.77 -8.81
C PHE A 10 -31.95 17.70 -9.57
N THR A 11 -31.29 18.85 -9.79
CA THR A 11 -30.00 18.91 -10.49
C THR A 11 -28.85 18.38 -9.62
N PHE A 12 -28.95 18.53 -8.29
CA PHE A 12 -27.94 18.01 -7.36
C PHE A 12 -27.98 16.48 -7.25
N PHE A 13 -29.17 15.87 -7.37
CA PHE A 13 -29.33 14.41 -7.27
C PHE A 13 -28.84 13.66 -8.51
N MET A 14 -28.97 14.26 -9.71
CA MET A 14 -28.46 13.66 -10.95
C MET A 14 -26.93 13.68 -11.07
N ALA A 15 -26.25 14.66 -10.45
CA ALA A 15 -24.79 14.71 -10.43
C ALA A 15 -24.18 13.52 -9.65
N PHE A 16 -24.80 13.10 -8.54
CA PHE A 16 -24.34 11.95 -7.76
C PHE A 16 -24.53 10.61 -8.49
N LEU A 17 -25.58 10.47 -9.30
CA LEU A 17 -25.88 9.23 -10.03
C LEU A 17 -24.92 8.98 -11.20
N PHE A 18 -24.41 10.03 -11.86
CA PHE A 18 -23.39 9.89 -12.91
C PHE A 18 -21.97 9.67 -12.37
N ILE A 19 -21.68 10.11 -11.14
CA ILE A 19 -20.38 9.86 -10.49
C ILE A 19 -20.24 8.38 -10.08
N GLY A 20 -21.32 7.73 -9.62
CA GLY A 20 -21.30 6.31 -9.25
C GLY A 20 -21.04 5.34 -10.41
N VAL A 21 -21.51 5.65 -11.62
CA VAL A 21 -21.40 4.73 -12.77
C VAL A 21 -19.97 4.67 -13.34
N ASN A 22 -19.21 5.76 -13.29
CA ASN A 22 -17.81 5.75 -13.76
C ASN A 22 -16.86 5.03 -12.79
N ILE A 23 -17.13 5.06 -11.48
CA ILE A 23 -16.38 4.29 -10.48
C ILE A 23 -16.56 2.79 -10.71
N PHE A 24 -17.78 2.36 -11.06
CA PHE A 24 -18.08 0.95 -11.30
C PHE A 24 -17.38 0.38 -12.54
N HIS A 25 -17.22 1.17 -13.62
CA HIS A 25 -16.56 0.68 -14.83
C HIS A 25 -15.03 0.62 -14.75
N TYR A 26 -14.38 1.56 -14.07
CA TYR A 26 -12.91 1.54 -13.89
C TYR A 26 -12.48 0.52 -12.83
N SER A 27 -13.24 0.41 -11.73
CA SER A 27 -13.07 -0.68 -10.77
C SER A 27 -13.26 -2.03 -11.46
N ASN A 28 -14.20 -2.16 -12.41
CA ASN A 28 -14.38 -3.41 -13.16
C ASN A 28 -13.26 -3.77 -14.13
N SER A 29 -12.52 -2.82 -14.73
CA SER A 29 -11.43 -3.19 -15.63
C SER A 29 -10.20 -3.64 -14.84
N ALA A 30 -9.84 -2.88 -13.80
CA ALA A 30 -8.77 -3.26 -12.89
C ALA A 30 -9.13 -4.53 -12.12
N SER A 31 -10.36 -4.68 -11.61
CA SER A 31 -10.81 -5.90 -10.91
C SER A 31 -10.98 -7.09 -11.82
N LYS A 32 -11.09 -6.93 -13.15
CA LYS A 32 -11.16 -8.05 -14.09
C LYS A 32 -9.77 -8.56 -14.44
N GLU A 33 -8.80 -7.68 -14.67
CA GLU A 33 -7.41 -8.07 -14.88
C GLU A 33 -6.77 -8.60 -13.57
N TYR A 34 -7.07 -7.95 -12.44
CA TYR A 34 -6.73 -8.44 -11.10
C TYR A 34 -7.53 -9.70 -10.76
N GLY A 35 -8.80 -9.73 -11.12
CA GLY A 35 -9.70 -10.86 -10.94
C GLY A 35 -9.21 -12.08 -11.70
N ASP A 36 -8.59 -11.93 -12.87
CA ASP A 36 -7.93 -13.03 -13.56
C ASP A 36 -6.67 -13.47 -12.78
N VAL A 37 -5.80 -12.54 -12.36
CA VAL A 37 -4.60 -12.86 -11.54
C VAL A 37 -4.96 -13.54 -10.19
N VAL A 38 -6.07 -13.16 -9.57
CA VAL A 38 -6.58 -13.68 -8.29
C VAL A 38 -7.49 -14.90 -8.47
N SER A 39 -8.24 -15.00 -9.56
CA SER A 39 -9.07 -16.17 -9.88
C SER A 39 -8.22 -17.42 -10.05
N TYR A 40 -6.99 -17.28 -10.55
CA TYR A 40 -6.02 -18.39 -10.57
C TYR A 40 -5.50 -18.76 -9.16
N ALA A 41 -5.66 -17.88 -8.16
CA ALA A 41 -5.25 -18.14 -6.79
C ALA A 41 -6.31 -18.90 -5.98
N ASP A 42 -7.59 -18.82 -6.36
CA ASP A 42 -8.71 -19.36 -5.56
C ASP A 42 -8.97 -20.87 -5.81
N SER A 43 -8.42 -21.45 -6.89
CA SER A 43 -8.66 -22.86 -7.25
C SER A 43 -7.63 -23.86 -6.72
N ASN A 44 -6.61 -23.42 -5.98
CA ASN A 44 -5.57 -24.29 -5.42
C ASN A 44 -5.48 -24.07 -3.90
N GLU A 45 -5.70 -25.14 -3.13
CA GLU A 45 -5.48 -25.19 -1.68
C GLU A 45 -4.17 -24.48 -1.32
N ILE A 46 -4.27 -23.48 -0.44
CA ILE A 46 -3.15 -22.67 0.03
C ILE A 46 -2.21 -23.56 0.85
N LEU A 47 -1.25 -24.20 0.19
CA LEU A 47 -0.08 -24.77 0.83
C LEU A 47 0.84 -23.61 1.20
N ILE A 48 0.64 -23.02 2.39
CA ILE A 48 1.62 -22.12 2.99
C ILE A 48 2.91 -22.93 3.15
N PRO A 49 4.01 -22.59 2.45
CA PRO A 49 5.26 -23.32 2.62
C PRO A 49 5.76 -23.12 4.06
N GLN A 50 5.64 -24.16 4.89
CA GLN A 50 6.11 -24.23 6.28
C GLN A 50 7.65 -24.22 6.40
N ASN A 51 8.38 -23.83 5.37
CA ASN A 51 9.83 -23.87 5.36
C ASN A 51 10.43 -22.51 5.75
N THR A 52 10.16 -22.08 6.99
CA THR A 52 10.96 -21.04 7.62
C THR A 52 12.31 -21.64 7.98
N LYS A 53 13.27 -21.58 7.05
CA LYS A 53 14.69 -21.76 7.36
C LYS A 53 15.00 -20.82 8.52
N LYS A 54 15.38 -21.37 9.69
CA LYS A 54 15.79 -20.56 10.86
C LYS A 54 16.81 -19.54 10.38
N ILE A 55 16.40 -18.27 10.39
CA ILE A 55 17.33 -17.16 10.20
C ILE A 55 18.36 -17.30 11.33
N PRO A 56 19.66 -17.41 11.04
CA PRO A 56 20.65 -17.50 12.09
C PRO A 56 20.50 -16.27 13.00
N GLU A 57 20.40 -16.51 14.31
CA GLU A 57 20.45 -15.45 15.32
C GLU A 57 21.72 -14.63 15.05
N ARG A 58 21.53 -13.46 14.44
CA ARG A 58 22.60 -12.52 14.22
C ARG A 58 22.93 -11.99 15.61
N GLU A 59 24.06 -12.42 16.18
CA GLU A 59 24.59 -11.81 17.39
C GLU A 59 24.61 -10.31 17.17
N MET A 60 23.73 -9.58 17.86
CA MET A 60 23.82 -8.13 17.94
C MET A 60 25.10 -7.84 18.71
N LYS A 61 26.22 -7.77 17.98
CA LYS A 61 27.46 -7.24 18.51
C LYS A 61 27.14 -5.86 19.06
N ASP A 62 27.36 -5.69 20.36
CA ASP A 62 27.31 -4.40 21.04
C ASP A 62 27.94 -3.35 20.14
N PHE A 63 27.10 -2.47 19.60
CA PHE A 63 27.48 -1.34 18.77
C PHE A 63 28.08 -0.28 19.70
N ARG A 64 29.21 -0.62 20.32
CA ARG A 64 30.07 0.32 21.03
C ARG A 64 30.88 1.04 19.96
N THR A 65 30.32 2.13 19.48
CA THR A 65 31.04 3.14 18.69
C THR A 65 32.35 3.46 19.42
N SER A 66 33.47 3.28 18.73
CA SER A 66 34.76 3.76 19.19
C SER A 66 34.64 5.24 19.57
N GLU A 67 35.14 5.63 20.74
CA GLU A 67 35.15 7.00 21.24
C GLU A 67 35.77 7.93 20.19
N GLY A 68 34.94 8.64 19.41
CA GLY A 68 35.41 9.58 18.40
C GLY A 68 34.54 9.73 17.14
N GLU A 69 33.56 8.85 16.90
CA GLU A 69 32.69 8.97 15.74
C GLU A 69 31.50 9.89 16.01
N ASP A 70 31.26 10.82 15.06
CA ASP A 70 30.13 11.74 15.04
C ASP A 70 28.83 10.99 15.39
N LYS A 71 28.20 11.39 16.49
CA LYS A 71 26.88 10.86 16.84
C LYS A 71 25.95 11.08 15.65
N LEU A 72 25.42 10.00 15.11
CA LEU A 72 24.40 9.99 14.06
C LEU A 72 23.36 11.07 14.37
N SER A 73 23.24 12.09 13.50
CA SER A 73 22.42 13.28 13.74
C SER A 73 20.94 12.93 14.00
N TRP A 74 20.48 11.83 13.40
CA TRP A 74 19.12 11.31 13.55
C TRP A 74 18.93 10.44 14.81
N ALA A 75 20.00 10.02 15.49
CA ALA A 75 19.90 9.19 16.71
C ALA A 75 19.60 10.02 17.98
N GLN A 76 19.28 11.31 17.82
CA GLN A 76 18.77 12.16 18.89
C GLN A 76 17.30 11.81 19.20
N GLU A 77 16.88 11.96 20.45
CA GLU A 77 15.53 11.58 20.92
C GLU A 77 14.42 12.28 20.11
N ASP A 78 14.58 13.57 19.83
CA ASP A 78 13.62 14.35 19.02
C ASP A 78 13.50 13.81 17.58
N SER A 79 14.62 13.43 16.97
CA SER A 79 14.65 12.82 15.63
C SER A 79 13.95 11.46 15.62
N LEU A 80 14.15 10.62 16.63
CA LEU A 80 13.46 9.34 16.77
C LEU A 80 11.95 9.51 16.96
N HIS A 81 11.53 10.50 17.74
CA HIS A 81 10.11 10.84 17.87
C HIS A 81 9.51 11.30 16.54
N SER A 82 10.20 12.20 15.82
CA SER A 82 9.80 12.66 14.49
C SER A 82 9.66 11.50 13.49
N ILE A 83 10.62 10.56 13.47
CA ILE A 83 10.57 9.36 12.63
C ILE A 83 9.36 8.49 12.99
N LYS A 84 9.09 8.30 14.28
CA LYS A 84 7.96 7.49 14.75
C LYS A 84 6.62 8.12 14.36
N GLU A 85 6.44 9.43 14.57
CA GLU A 85 5.22 10.14 14.22
C GLU A 85 5.02 10.20 12.70
N PHE A 86 6.08 10.43 11.94
CA PHE A 86 6.02 10.35 10.48
C PHE A 86 5.56 8.96 10.04
N ARG A 87 6.21 7.89 10.52
CA ARG A 87 5.80 6.51 10.22
C ARG A 87 4.35 6.26 10.63
N ARG A 88 3.91 6.76 11.79
CA ARG A 88 2.52 6.67 12.24
C ARG A 88 1.54 7.33 11.28
N SER A 89 1.87 8.54 10.81
CA SER A 89 1.05 9.25 9.81
C SER A 89 0.91 8.50 8.49
N GLN A 90 1.92 7.70 8.15
CA GLN A 90 1.96 6.84 6.96
C GLN A 90 1.20 5.50 7.15
N GLY A 91 0.63 5.28 8.35
CA GLY A 91 -0.10 4.07 8.73
C GLY A 91 0.77 2.95 9.32
N TYR A 92 2.07 3.19 9.54
CA TYR A 92 2.92 2.26 10.27
C TYR A 92 2.73 2.41 11.78
N GLY A 93 3.16 1.42 12.57
CA GLY A 93 3.20 1.56 14.03
C GLY A 93 1.83 1.66 14.69
N ILE A 94 0.74 1.61 13.93
CA ILE A 94 -0.47 0.95 14.39
C ILE A 94 -0.04 -0.51 14.53
N SER A 95 0.46 -0.91 15.70
CA SER A 95 0.60 -2.34 15.99
C SER A 95 -0.82 -2.87 15.95
N PHE A 96 -1.21 -3.33 14.78
CA PHE A 96 -2.52 -3.89 14.56
C PHE A 96 -2.73 -5.09 15.48
N GLU A 97 -1.67 -5.67 16.05
CA GLU A 97 -1.73 -6.73 17.05
C GLU A 97 -2.17 -6.23 18.45
N ASP A 98 -1.96 -4.96 18.79
CA ASP A 98 -2.36 -4.37 20.08
C ASP A 98 -3.52 -3.35 19.98
N SER A 99 -4.03 -3.11 18.77
CA SER A 99 -5.13 -2.17 18.57
C SER A 99 -6.48 -2.80 18.90
N ASP A 100 -7.34 -2.10 19.64
CA ASP A 100 -8.71 -2.53 19.94
C ASP A 100 -9.53 -2.88 18.69
N TYR A 101 -9.17 -2.30 17.53
CA TYR A 101 -9.80 -2.57 16.23
C TYR A 101 -9.81 -4.05 15.84
N GLN A 102 -8.85 -4.87 16.29
CA GLN A 102 -8.86 -6.30 15.95
C GLN A 102 -10.06 -7.04 16.51
N SER A 103 -10.55 -6.58 17.66
CA SER A 103 -11.71 -7.16 18.35
C SER A 103 -13.03 -6.76 17.69
N TYR A 104 -13.02 -5.72 16.84
CA TYR A 104 -14.23 -5.26 16.17
C TYR A 104 -14.70 -6.25 15.11
N SER A 105 -16.02 -6.41 15.01
CA SER A 105 -16.64 -7.18 13.95
C SER A 105 -16.39 -6.53 12.58
N VAL A 106 -16.51 -7.33 11.52
CA VAL A 106 -16.43 -6.84 10.13
C VAL A 106 -17.42 -5.71 9.89
N ASP A 107 -18.65 -5.80 10.40
CA ASP A 107 -19.68 -4.76 10.25
C ASP A 107 -19.31 -3.45 10.93
N THR A 108 -18.74 -3.52 12.15
CA THR A 108 -18.25 -2.34 12.87
C THR A 108 -17.09 -1.70 12.12
N LEU A 109 -16.13 -2.50 11.67
CA LEU A 109 -14.98 -2.02 10.90
C LEU A 109 -15.39 -1.39 9.57
N LYS A 110 -16.39 -1.97 8.90
CA LYS A 110 -16.98 -1.41 7.68
C LYS A 110 -17.62 -0.05 7.94
N SER A 111 -18.41 0.05 9.01
CA SER A 111 -19.05 1.32 9.41
C SER A 111 -18.02 2.41 9.71
N LEU A 112 -16.94 2.07 10.43
CA LEU A 112 -15.83 2.99 10.71
C LEU A 112 -15.06 3.35 9.42
N SER A 113 -14.81 2.38 8.56
CA SER A 113 -14.19 2.61 7.26
C SER A 113 -15.03 3.57 6.40
N ASP A 114 -16.34 3.43 6.40
CA ASP A 114 -17.26 4.33 5.69
C ASP A 114 -17.27 5.75 6.28
N ALA A 115 -16.97 5.87 7.57
CA ALA A 115 -16.68 7.14 8.24
C ALA A 115 -15.25 7.66 8.00
N SER A 116 -14.52 7.08 7.03
CA SER A 116 -13.13 7.45 6.67
C SER A 116 -12.10 7.24 7.78
N ASP A 117 -12.35 6.30 8.70
CA ASP A 117 -11.35 5.82 9.64
C ASP A 117 -10.34 4.93 8.91
N TYR A 118 -9.15 5.46 8.63
CA TYR A 118 -8.13 4.74 7.89
C TYR A 118 -7.58 3.52 8.66
N ALA A 119 -7.52 3.58 9.99
CA ALA A 119 -7.04 2.48 10.81
C ALA A 119 -8.04 1.32 10.77
N ALA A 120 -9.34 1.61 10.92
CA ALA A 120 -10.39 0.60 10.75
C ALA A 120 -10.41 0.02 9.33
N THR A 121 -10.26 0.88 8.31
CA THR A 121 -10.21 0.46 6.91
C THR A 121 -9.05 -0.52 6.66
N HIS A 122 -7.89 -0.23 7.23
CA HIS A 122 -6.73 -1.10 7.10
C HIS A 122 -6.92 -2.45 7.81
N ILE A 123 -7.50 -2.45 9.01
CA ILE A 123 -7.85 -3.70 9.72
C ILE A 123 -8.88 -4.51 8.95
N LEU A 124 -9.88 -3.85 8.37
CA LEU A 124 -10.87 -4.51 7.53
C LEU A 124 -10.20 -5.18 6.33
N ALA A 125 -9.31 -4.49 5.62
CA ALA A 125 -8.54 -5.03 4.51
C ALA A 125 -7.73 -6.28 4.90
N LYS A 126 -7.03 -6.21 6.05
CA LYS A 126 -6.29 -7.35 6.60
C LYS A 126 -7.20 -8.55 6.90
N LYS A 127 -8.36 -8.34 7.53
CA LYS A 127 -9.32 -9.42 7.79
C LYS A 127 -9.85 -10.06 6.51
N MET A 128 -10.13 -9.25 5.48
CA MET A 128 -10.53 -9.78 4.17
C MET A 128 -9.40 -10.63 3.57
N LEU A 129 -8.15 -10.16 3.63
CA LEU A 129 -6.98 -10.90 3.15
C LEU A 129 -6.80 -12.24 3.87
N GLU A 130 -6.88 -12.24 5.20
CA GLU A 130 -6.76 -13.44 6.04
C GLU A 130 -7.88 -14.46 5.78
N SER A 131 -9.07 -13.99 5.39
CA SER A 131 -10.19 -14.85 5.01
C SER A 131 -10.12 -15.39 3.57
N GLY A 132 -9.10 -15.01 2.80
CA GLY A 132 -8.96 -15.37 1.39
C GLY A 132 -9.78 -14.50 0.43
N ASP A 133 -10.51 -13.50 0.93
CA ASP A 133 -11.25 -12.53 0.11
C ASP A 133 -10.30 -11.44 -0.42
N TYR A 134 -9.42 -11.83 -1.34
CA TYR A 134 -8.44 -10.95 -1.96
C TYR A 134 -9.08 -9.74 -2.67
N PRO A 135 -10.18 -9.87 -3.44
CA PRO A 135 -10.81 -8.73 -4.08
C PRO A 135 -11.24 -7.64 -3.08
N ASN A 136 -11.90 -8.02 -1.98
CA ASN A 136 -12.28 -7.03 -0.97
C ASN A 136 -11.07 -6.53 -0.17
N ALA A 137 -10.05 -7.35 0.08
CA ALA A 137 -8.82 -6.90 0.72
C ALA A 137 -8.17 -5.73 -0.05
N LEU A 138 -8.04 -5.89 -1.37
CA LEU A 138 -7.44 -4.86 -2.23
C LEU A 138 -8.30 -3.61 -2.31
N LEU A 139 -9.62 -3.77 -2.42
CA LEU A 139 -10.55 -2.65 -2.40
C LEU A 139 -10.37 -1.80 -1.13
N TYR A 140 -10.27 -2.45 0.04
CA TYR A 140 -10.10 -1.73 1.30
C TYR A 140 -8.68 -1.20 1.49
N TYR A 141 -7.63 -1.88 1.01
CA TYR A 141 -6.28 -1.29 1.01
C TYR A 141 -6.19 -0.07 0.09
N GLU A 142 -6.83 -0.09 -1.08
CA GLU A 142 -6.90 1.08 -1.97
C GLU A 142 -7.62 2.24 -1.26
N LYS A 143 -8.75 1.96 -0.60
CA LYS A 143 -9.45 2.95 0.22
C LYS A 143 -8.55 3.51 1.33
N ALA A 144 -7.78 2.67 2.03
CA ALA A 144 -6.82 3.14 3.03
C ALA A 144 -5.69 3.99 2.42
N ALA A 145 -5.24 3.67 1.21
CA ALA A 145 -4.25 4.46 0.48
C ALA A 145 -4.78 5.85 0.10
N VAL A 146 -6.05 5.96 -0.30
CA VAL A 146 -6.75 7.23 -0.50
C VAL A 146 -6.81 8.05 0.79
N LEU A 147 -7.02 7.37 1.93
CA LEU A 147 -7.03 7.93 3.29
C LEU A 147 -5.63 8.12 3.88
N ASP A 148 -4.63 8.36 3.03
CA ASP A 148 -3.25 8.70 3.37
C ASP A 148 -2.31 7.55 3.78
N SER A 149 -2.75 6.29 3.86
CA SER A 149 -1.86 5.19 4.28
C SER A 149 -0.93 4.72 3.14
N THR A 150 0.36 5.02 3.20
CA THR A 150 1.35 4.41 2.30
C THR A 150 1.68 2.98 2.68
N TYR A 151 1.50 2.59 3.94
CA TYR A 151 1.56 1.19 4.34
C TYR A 151 0.56 0.32 3.55
N ALA A 152 -0.65 0.82 3.27
CA ALA A 152 -1.61 0.11 2.45
C ALA A 152 -1.14 -0.15 1.01
N LEU A 153 -0.35 0.76 0.43
CA LEU A 153 0.27 0.54 -0.89
C LEU A 153 1.24 -0.63 -0.86
N LYS A 154 2.04 -0.74 0.20
CA LYS A 154 2.94 -1.88 0.40
C LYS A 154 2.19 -3.17 0.67
N ALA A 155 1.07 -3.12 1.39
CA ALA A 155 0.21 -4.29 1.56
C ALA A 155 -0.33 -4.79 0.22
N ILE A 156 -0.76 -3.87 -0.68
CA ILE A 156 -1.14 -4.22 -2.06
C ILE A 156 0.05 -4.83 -2.81
N ALA A 157 1.25 -4.23 -2.72
CA ALA A 157 2.46 -4.79 -3.30
C ALA A 157 2.70 -6.23 -2.82
N GLY A 158 2.58 -6.51 -1.53
CA GLY A 158 2.70 -7.86 -0.96
C GLY A 158 1.66 -8.88 -1.48
N VAL A 159 0.44 -8.43 -1.81
CA VAL A 159 -0.55 -9.28 -2.51
C VAL A 159 -0.05 -9.64 -3.91
N TYR A 160 0.50 -8.67 -4.65
CA TYR A 160 1.11 -8.92 -5.96
C TYR A 160 2.37 -9.78 -5.88
N GLU A 161 3.20 -9.63 -4.85
CA GLU A 161 4.37 -10.49 -4.62
C GLU A 161 3.93 -11.94 -4.43
N SER A 162 2.90 -12.16 -3.61
CA SER A 162 2.30 -13.48 -3.43
C SER A 162 1.78 -14.07 -4.75
N ALA A 163 1.16 -13.25 -5.60
CA ALA A 163 0.74 -13.67 -6.93
C ALA A 163 1.94 -14.01 -7.83
N TYR A 164 2.99 -13.19 -7.83
CA TYR A 164 4.22 -13.41 -8.59
C TYR A 164 4.88 -14.76 -8.25
N TYR A 165 4.97 -15.08 -6.95
CA TYR A 165 5.52 -16.36 -6.50
C TYR A 165 4.67 -17.55 -6.93
N ARG A 166 3.34 -17.48 -6.82
CA ARG A 166 2.44 -18.55 -7.31
C ARG A 166 2.57 -18.75 -8.81
N LEU A 167 2.64 -17.65 -9.57
CA LEU A 167 2.71 -17.69 -11.03
C LEU A 167 4.05 -18.20 -11.57
N SER A 168 5.11 -18.15 -10.77
CA SER A 168 6.44 -18.66 -11.14
C SER A 168 6.44 -20.14 -11.51
N SER A 169 5.55 -20.93 -10.93
CA SER A 169 5.40 -22.36 -11.23
C SER A 169 4.33 -22.65 -12.29
N SER A 170 3.53 -21.65 -12.69
CA SER A 170 2.35 -21.85 -13.55
C SER A 170 2.64 -21.86 -15.05
N GLY A 171 3.81 -21.37 -15.48
CA GLY A 171 4.13 -21.13 -16.90
C GLY A 171 3.39 -19.93 -17.53
N ASN A 172 2.53 -19.23 -16.80
CA ASN A 172 1.85 -18.03 -17.29
C ASN A 172 2.75 -16.79 -17.17
N HIS A 173 3.59 -16.59 -18.19
CA HIS A 173 4.57 -15.51 -18.21
C HIS A 173 3.95 -14.11 -18.21
N ASP A 174 2.83 -13.90 -18.89
CA ASP A 174 2.17 -12.59 -18.97
C ASP A 174 1.59 -12.19 -17.63
N ALA A 175 0.87 -13.10 -16.96
CA ALA A 175 0.36 -12.85 -15.61
C ALA A 175 1.50 -12.62 -14.61
N LYS A 176 2.61 -13.36 -14.71
CA LYS A 176 3.79 -13.16 -13.87
C LYS A 176 4.40 -11.78 -14.09
N LYS A 177 4.49 -11.32 -15.34
CA LYS A 177 4.99 -9.97 -15.68
C LYS A 177 4.05 -8.87 -15.18
N ALA A 178 2.74 -9.08 -15.26
CA ALA A 178 1.75 -8.17 -14.69
C ALA A 178 1.89 -8.09 -13.16
N ALA A 179 2.05 -9.23 -12.47
CA ALA A 179 2.31 -9.25 -11.04
C ALA A 179 3.60 -8.52 -10.66
N LEU A 180 4.71 -8.77 -11.36
CA LEU A 180 5.98 -8.04 -11.18
C LEU A 180 5.77 -6.52 -11.31
N THR A 181 5.05 -6.09 -12.34
CA THR A 181 4.75 -4.67 -12.57
C THR A 181 3.90 -4.12 -11.42
N GLY A 182 2.90 -4.88 -10.95
CA GLY A 182 2.07 -4.54 -9.81
C GLY A 182 2.87 -4.34 -8.51
N VAL A 183 3.81 -5.24 -8.20
CA VAL A 183 4.71 -5.11 -7.04
C VAL A 183 5.48 -3.79 -7.10
N LEU A 184 6.20 -3.59 -8.20
CA LEU A 184 7.15 -2.48 -8.31
C LEU A 184 6.42 -1.14 -8.42
N ALA A 185 5.31 -1.08 -9.14
CA ALA A 185 4.54 0.15 -9.30
C ALA A 185 3.92 0.61 -7.97
N HIS A 186 3.41 -0.30 -7.13
CA HIS A 186 2.86 0.10 -5.82
C HIS A 186 3.94 0.57 -4.85
N TYR A 187 5.13 -0.03 -4.87
CA TYR A 187 6.27 0.51 -4.12
C TYR A 187 6.72 1.88 -4.66
N GLU A 188 6.74 2.09 -5.98
CA GLU A 188 7.06 3.39 -6.57
C GLU A 188 6.06 4.46 -6.13
N VAL A 189 4.75 4.16 -6.09
CA VAL A 189 3.74 5.08 -5.55
C VAL A 189 3.96 5.38 -4.07
N ALA A 190 4.37 4.38 -3.27
CA ALA A 190 4.70 4.61 -1.86
C ALA A 190 5.90 5.57 -1.72
N ILE A 191 6.94 5.41 -2.54
CA ILE A 191 8.11 6.31 -2.60
C ILE A 191 7.69 7.72 -3.04
N MET A 192 6.88 7.85 -4.09
CA MET A 192 6.34 9.14 -4.54
C MET A 192 5.60 9.89 -3.42
N ARG A 193 4.99 9.14 -2.48
CA ARG A 193 4.27 9.66 -1.32
C ARG A 193 5.13 9.81 -0.06
N GLY A 194 6.43 9.59 -0.19
CA GLY A 194 7.41 9.84 0.87
C GLY A 194 7.77 8.63 1.74
N ASP A 195 7.28 7.43 1.41
CA ASP A 195 7.67 6.20 2.07
C ASP A 195 8.94 5.62 1.44
N LEU A 196 10.09 6.10 1.95
CA LEU A 196 11.42 5.72 1.49
C LEU A 196 11.76 4.24 1.74
N SER A 197 10.98 3.52 2.56
CA SER A 197 11.17 2.08 2.75
C SER A 197 10.80 1.27 1.49
N GLY A 198 10.05 1.88 0.56
CA GLY A 198 9.74 1.28 -0.74
C GLY A 198 11.00 1.02 -1.57
N GLU A 199 12.03 1.87 -1.51
CA GLU A 199 13.28 1.70 -2.27
C GLU A 199 13.99 0.39 -1.87
N LYS A 200 14.13 0.17 -0.56
CA LYS A 200 14.70 -1.06 -0.02
C LYS A 200 13.86 -2.28 -0.38
N SER A 201 12.53 -2.14 -0.37
CA SER A 201 11.61 -3.24 -0.71
C SER A 201 11.75 -3.64 -2.19
N ILE A 202 11.84 -2.66 -3.10
CA ILE A 202 12.13 -2.87 -4.53
C ILE A 202 13.48 -3.59 -4.69
N LYS A 203 14.54 -3.08 -4.06
CA LYS A 203 15.88 -3.65 -4.16
C LYS A 203 15.89 -5.12 -3.74
N LEU A 204 15.40 -5.42 -2.52
CA LEU A 204 15.35 -6.78 -1.98
C LEU A 204 14.53 -7.71 -2.88
N PHE A 205 13.36 -7.27 -3.33
CA PHE A 205 12.51 -8.09 -4.19
C PHE A 205 13.18 -8.43 -5.53
N LEU A 206 13.88 -7.48 -6.17
CA LEU A 206 14.61 -7.72 -7.41
C LEU A 206 15.80 -8.67 -7.19
N GLU A 207 16.56 -8.48 -6.11
CA GLU A 207 17.73 -9.30 -5.75
C GLU A 207 17.34 -10.74 -5.41
N GLU A 208 16.31 -10.94 -4.57
CA GLU A 208 15.81 -12.26 -4.16
C GLU A 208 15.32 -13.09 -5.36
N ASN A 209 14.89 -12.42 -6.43
CA ASN A 209 14.33 -13.04 -7.62
C ASN A 209 15.24 -13.00 -8.86
N ASP A 210 16.48 -12.52 -8.72
CA ASP A 210 17.46 -12.37 -9.80
C ASP A 210 16.88 -11.64 -11.03
N ILE A 211 16.18 -10.53 -10.79
CA ILE A 211 15.48 -9.76 -11.84
C ILE A 211 16.33 -8.57 -12.28
N ALA A 212 16.77 -8.59 -13.53
CA ALA A 212 17.31 -7.41 -14.22
C ALA A 212 16.20 -6.68 -14.98
N LEU A 213 15.95 -5.41 -14.63
CA LEU A 213 14.97 -4.58 -15.33
C LEU A 213 15.57 -4.01 -16.63
N THR A 214 14.79 -4.09 -17.71
CA THR A 214 15.09 -3.39 -18.96
C THR A 214 14.48 -1.99 -18.95
N ASP A 215 14.99 -1.07 -19.79
CA ASP A 215 14.44 0.28 -19.92
C ASP A 215 12.93 0.28 -20.22
N SER A 216 12.47 -0.65 -21.06
CA SER A 216 11.05 -0.80 -21.36
C SER A 216 10.23 -1.22 -20.13
N MET A 217 10.78 -2.07 -19.26
CA MET A 217 10.11 -2.46 -18.02
C MET A 217 10.07 -1.30 -17.04
N VAL A 218 11.19 -0.59 -16.86
CA VAL A 218 11.27 0.61 -16.01
C VAL A 218 10.22 1.64 -16.44
N LYS A 219 10.12 1.91 -17.75
CA LYS A 219 9.09 2.82 -18.27
C LYS A 219 7.67 2.32 -17.96
N THR A 220 7.40 1.02 -18.17
CA THR A 220 6.06 0.44 -17.91
C THR A 220 5.68 0.57 -16.44
N ILE A 221 6.62 0.27 -15.53
CA ILE A 221 6.43 0.37 -14.09
C ILE A 221 6.12 1.83 -13.71
N SER A 222 6.91 2.77 -14.20
CA SER A 222 6.72 4.19 -13.88
C SER A 222 5.43 4.77 -14.47
N ASP A 223 5.06 4.41 -15.71
CA ASP A 223 3.77 4.78 -16.29
C ASP A 223 2.61 4.24 -15.42
N THR A 224 2.70 2.98 -14.98
CA THR A 224 1.70 2.34 -14.12
C THR A 224 1.63 2.99 -12.73
N ALA A 225 2.78 3.31 -12.13
CA ALA A 225 2.84 4.01 -10.84
C ALA A 225 2.18 5.39 -10.93
N ASN A 226 2.47 6.15 -11.99
CA ASN A 226 1.83 7.44 -12.24
C ASN A 226 0.32 7.31 -12.41
N GLU A 227 -0.17 6.29 -13.11
CA GLU A 227 -1.60 6.02 -13.23
C GLU A 227 -2.24 5.75 -11.86
N ILE A 228 -1.65 4.86 -11.06
CA ILE A 228 -2.12 4.53 -9.70
C ILE A 228 -2.14 5.80 -8.84
N TYR A 229 -1.05 6.58 -8.80
CA TYR A 229 -0.97 7.82 -8.03
C TYR A 229 -2.06 8.81 -8.43
N ASN A 230 -2.25 9.03 -9.74
CA ASN A 230 -3.25 9.95 -10.26
C ASN A 230 -4.68 9.49 -9.94
N ASN A 231 -4.95 8.18 -10.02
CA ASN A 231 -6.24 7.62 -9.62
C ASN A 231 -6.51 7.87 -8.13
N LEU A 232 -5.55 7.56 -7.25
CA LEU A 232 -5.68 7.75 -5.81
C LEU A 232 -5.84 9.24 -5.43
N SER A 233 -5.04 10.13 -6.01
CA SER A 233 -5.17 11.59 -5.81
C SER A 233 -6.54 12.08 -6.30
N GLY A 234 -7.00 11.59 -7.46
CA GLY A 234 -8.33 11.90 -7.99
C GLY A 234 -9.46 11.46 -7.05
N GLN A 235 -9.36 10.26 -6.46
CA GLN A 235 -10.30 9.77 -5.45
C GLN A 235 -10.29 10.65 -4.21
N ARG A 236 -9.12 10.98 -3.68
CA ARG A 236 -8.95 11.84 -2.50
C ARG A 236 -9.57 13.23 -2.70
N LYS A 237 -9.36 13.85 -3.86
CA LYS A 237 -9.98 15.13 -4.23
C LYS A 237 -11.51 15.05 -4.26
N ARG A 238 -12.07 13.96 -4.78
CA ARG A 238 -13.52 13.74 -4.80
C ARG A 238 -14.12 13.61 -3.39
N LEU A 239 -13.33 13.15 -2.42
CA LEU A 239 -13.69 13.12 -1.00
C LEU A 239 -13.49 14.46 -0.28
N GLY A 240 -13.00 15.51 -0.97
CA GLY A 240 -12.76 16.82 -0.38
C GLY A 240 -11.50 16.92 0.48
N MET A 241 -10.59 15.95 0.39
CA MET A 241 -9.40 15.86 1.24
C MET A 241 -8.15 16.57 0.65
N GLY A 242 -8.24 17.10 -0.57
CA GLY A 242 -7.13 17.79 -1.24
C GLY A 242 -6.11 16.83 -1.87
N GLU A 243 -4.88 17.34 -2.07
CA GLU A 243 -3.74 16.54 -2.54
C GLU A 243 -3.15 15.68 -1.42
N PHE A 244 -2.26 14.75 -1.77
CA PHE A 244 -1.40 14.08 -0.79
C PHE A 244 -0.31 15.04 -0.28
N ASP A 245 0.00 14.96 1.01
CA ASP A 245 1.18 15.60 1.58
C ASP A 245 2.39 14.67 1.42
N ASN A 246 3.22 14.95 0.41
CA ASN A 246 4.41 14.16 0.11
C ASN A 246 5.67 14.74 0.82
N ASN A 247 5.52 15.66 1.78
CA ASN A 247 6.65 16.24 2.48
C ASN A 247 7.26 15.24 3.46
N ILE A 248 8.56 14.96 3.28
CA ILE A 248 9.32 14.07 4.15
C ILE A 248 10.21 14.94 5.06
N PRO A 249 10.09 14.83 6.40
CA PRO A 249 10.99 15.50 7.34
C PRO A 249 12.46 15.18 7.06
N ARG A 250 13.36 16.13 7.33
CA ARG A 250 14.80 15.97 7.05
C ARG A 250 15.38 14.78 7.83
N GLU A 251 15.02 14.67 9.10
CA GLU A 251 15.47 13.61 10.01
C GLU A 251 15.06 12.22 9.51
N VAL A 252 13.87 12.12 8.88
CA VAL A 252 13.39 10.90 8.23
C VAL A 252 14.22 10.57 7.00
N LYS A 253 14.53 11.56 6.15
CA LYS A 253 15.39 11.34 4.97
C LYS A 253 16.78 10.87 5.37
N GLU A 254 17.40 11.52 6.38
CA GLU A 254 18.71 11.14 6.91
C GLU A 254 18.72 9.69 7.41
N TYR A 255 17.73 9.32 8.23
CA TYR A 255 17.57 7.96 8.75
C TYR A 255 17.48 6.90 7.64
N PHE A 256 16.62 7.11 6.64
CA PHE A 256 16.45 6.13 5.56
C PHE A 256 17.64 6.07 4.60
N ASN A 257 18.30 7.20 4.31
CA ASN A 257 19.50 7.21 3.49
C ASN A 257 20.62 6.35 4.10
N GLU A 258 20.79 6.41 5.42
CA GLU A 258 21.79 5.61 6.13
C GLU A 258 21.44 4.12 6.12
N ILE A 259 20.19 3.78 6.47
CA ILE A 259 19.73 2.38 6.47
C ILE A 259 19.81 1.74 5.08
N ASN A 260 19.54 2.51 4.03
CA ASN A 260 19.61 2.01 2.65
C ASN A 260 21.06 1.91 2.15
N ALA A 261 22.00 2.68 2.70
CA ALA A 261 23.43 2.60 2.35
C ALA A 261 24.13 1.37 2.96
N GLU A 262 23.64 0.86 4.09
CA GLU A 262 24.21 -0.31 4.77
C GLU A 262 23.73 -1.66 4.21
N SER A 263 22.69 -1.66 3.39
CA SER A 263 22.11 -2.84 2.72
C SER A 263 22.55 -2.95 1.28
#